data_AF-B7GDV2-F1
#
_entry.id   AF-B7GDV2-F1
#
_cell.length_a   1.000
_cell.length_b   1.000
_cell.length_c   1.000
_cell.angle_alpha   90.00
_cell.angle_beta   90.00
_cell.angle_gamma   90.00
#
_symmetry.space_group_name_H-M   'P 1'
#
loop_
_entity.id
_entity.type
_entity.pdbx_description
1 polymer ?
#
loop_
_entity_poly.entity_id
_entity_poly.type
_entity_poly.pdbx_seq_one_letter_code
_entity_poly.pdbx_strand_id
1 'polypeptide(L)'
;WVIADFGSGVLHWATDNYGNGKTPVMGGIIAAFQGHHSAPWTIAQRGFCNNVYKLCIPFGIVPMLAINAIAPPDVVFFMATFCVFEIMSQEFHKWSHQLKSETPGWVNWLQDSGLTIARKPHALHHLAPFEGNYCIISGICNPVLDQSGFFRRLERVVYSLNGIESNAW
;
A
#
# COMPACT_ATOMS: atom_id res chain seq x y z
N TRP A 1 -8.83 7.38 -7.56
CA TRP A 1 -8.27 6.07 -7.96
C TRP A 1 -6.78 6.17 -8.29
N VAL A 2 -6.34 6.79 -9.39
CA VAL A 2 -4.88 6.89 -9.72
C VAL A 2 -4.07 7.53 -8.59
N ILE A 3 -4.56 8.63 -8.00
CA ILE A 3 -3.88 9.29 -6.87
C ILE A 3 -3.82 8.37 -5.64
N ALA A 4 -4.83 7.53 -5.42
CA ALA A 4 -4.80 6.54 -4.33
C ALA A 4 -3.85 5.37 -4.66
N ASP A 5 -3.71 4.98 -5.93
CA ASP A 5 -2.70 4.00 -6.31
C ASP A 5 -1.28 4.54 -6.02
N PHE A 6 -1.02 5.79 -6.40
CA PHE A 6 0.21 6.49 -6.00
C PHE A 6 0.37 6.57 -4.48
N GLY A 7 -0.69 6.95 -3.75
CA GLY A 7 -0.70 7.02 -2.29
C GLY A 7 -0.35 5.68 -1.63
N SER A 8 -0.92 4.59 -2.13
CA SER A 8 -0.60 3.24 -1.65
C SER A 8 0.87 2.89 -1.86
N GLY A 9 1.46 3.33 -2.98
CA GLY A 9 2.88 3.15 -3.25
C GLY A 9 3.76 3.94 -2.29
N VAL A 10 3.40 5.19 -1.99
CA VAL A 10 4.12 6.02 -1.01
C VAL A 10 4.03 5.39 0.39
N LEU A 11 2.85 4.95 0.81
CA LEU A 11 2.67 4.29 2.09
C LEU A 11 3.49 3.00 2.17
N HIS A 12 3.38 2.13 1.16
CA HIS A 12 4.06 0.84 1.10
C HIS A 12 5.58 1.02 1.14
N TRP A 13 6.13 1.90 0.28
CA TRP A 13 7.55 2.27 0.31
C TRP A 13 7.99 2.76 1.68
N ALA A 14 7.21 3.66 2.31
CA ALA A 14 7.59 4.21 3.60
C ALA A 14 7.58 3.15 4.71
N THR A 15 6.57 2.26 4.72
CA THR A 15 6.42 1.24 5.76
C THR A 15 7.39 0.07 5.60
N ASP A 16 7.78 -0.27 4.37
CA ASP A 16 8.77 -1.31 4.12
C ASP A 16 10.16 -0.85 4.55
N ASN A 17 10.48 0.43 4.32
CA ASN A 17 11.85 0.91 4.44
C ASN A 17 12.17 1.61 5.76
N TYR A 18 11.17 2.14 6.48
CA TYR A 18 11.44 2.99 7.64
C TYR A 18 10.62 2.63 8.88
N GLY A 19 11.26 2.82 10.03
CA GLY A 19 10.68 2.48 11.32
C GLY A 19 10.63 0.98 11.58
N ASN A 20 9.92 0.58 12.63
CA ASN A 20 9.74 -0.81 13.00
C ASN A 20 8.47 -0.98 13.85
N GLY A 21 8.26 -2.19 14.40
CA GLY A 21 7.12 -2.49 15.28
C GLY A 21 6.97 -1.61 16.52
N LYS A 22 8.01 -0.87 16.93
CA LYS A 22 7.99 0.06 18.07
C LYS A 22 7.66 1.50 17.66
N THR A 23 7.50 1.82 16.37
CA THR A 23 7.12 3.15 15.91
C THR A 23 5.77 3.55 16.51
N PRO A 24 5.65 4.72 17.17
CA PRO A 24 4.38 5.17 17.74
C PRO A 24 3.29 5.26 16.66
N VAL A 25 2.07 4.84 17.01
CA VAL A 25 0.87 4.83 16.13
C VAL A 25 0.96 3.85 14.95
N MET A 26 2.02 3.93 14.13
CA MET A 26 2.17 3.19 12.88
C MET A 26 2.90 1.84 13.01
N GLY A 27 3.50 1.52 14.16
CA GLY A 27 4.36 0.34 14.31
C GLY A 27 3.70 -0.98 13.94
N GLY A 28 2.41 -1.14 14.24
CA GLY A 28 1.65 -2.34 13.85
C GLY A 28 1.38 -2.48 12.35
N ILE A 29 1.38 -1.37 11.60
CA ILE A 29 1.31 -1.34 10.13
C ILE A 29 2.69 -1.66 9.57
N ILE A 30 3.73 -0.94 10.02
CA ILE A 30 5.13 -1.12 9.59
C ILE A 30 5.57 -2.57 9.76
N ALA A 31 5.39 -3.15 10.95
CA ALA A 31 5.74 -4.55 11.20
C ALA A 31 4.95 -5.53 10.33
N ALA A 32 3.71 -5.20 9.94
CA ALA A 32 2.91 -6.06 9.09
C ALA A 32 3.37 -6.03 7.62
N PHE A 33 3.77 -4.86 7.12
CA PHE A 33 4.32 -4.69 5.78
C PHE A 33 5.72 -5.32 5.67
N GLN A 34 6.64 -5.01 6.59
CA GLN A 34 7.98 -5.61 6.62
C GLN A 34 7.94 -7.14 6.81
N GLY A 35 7.11 -7.64 7.74
CA GLY A 35 6.98 -9.07 7.98
C GLY A 35 6.31 -9.83 6.83
N HIS A 36 5.57 -9.13 5.96
CA HIS A 36 4.86 -9.73 4.85
C HIS A 36 5.79 -10.29 3.77
N HIS A 37 6.96 -9.69 3.54
CA HIS A 37 7.95 -10.25 2.59
C HIS A 37 8.47 -11.62 3.00
N SER A 38 8.54 -11.89 4.31
CA SER A 38 8.97 -13.19 4.84
C SER A 38 7.86 -14.25 4.84
N ALA A 39 6.60 -13.82 5.01
CA ALA A 39 5.45 -14.72 5.10
C ALA A 39 4.26 -14.21 4.25
N PRO A 40 4.42 -14.16 2.91
CA PRO A 40 3.46 -13.50 2.02
C PRO A 40 2.07 -14.14 2.05
N TRP A 41 1.98 -15.47 2.20
CA TRP A 41 0.72 -16.21 2.24
C TRP A 41 -0.20 -15.83 3.40
N THR A 42 0.33 -15.25 4.48
CA THR A 42 -0.46 -14.97 5.70
C THR A 42 -1.57 -13.94 5.46
N ILE A 43 -1.42 -13.03 4.49
CA ILE A 43 -2.46 -12.04 4.16
C ILE A 43 -3.70 -12.71 3.55
N ALA A 44 -3.52 -13.77 2.75
CA ALA A 44 -4.59 -14.53 2.12
C ALA A 44 -5.48 -15.28 3.13
N GLN A 45 -4.94 -15.60 4.30
CA GLN A 45 -5.62 -16.35 5.36
C GLN A 45 -6.45 -15.47 6.31
N ARG A 46 -6.39 -14.14 6.15
CA ARG A 46 -7.10 -13.20 7.01
C ARG A 46 -8.48 -12.86 6.44
N GLY A 47 -9.46 -12.78 7.34
CA GLY A 47 -10.78 -12.21 7.01
C GLY A 47 -10.67 -10.72 6.66
N PHE A 48 -11.66 -10.21 5.94
CA PHE A 48 -11.69 -8.84 5.41
C PHE A 48 -11.36 -7.78 6.48
N CYS A 49 -12.08 -7.76 7.60
CA CYS A 49 -11.86 -6.78 8.67
C CYS A 49 -10.43 -6.85 9.23
N ASN A 50 -9.87 -8.05 9.38
CA ASN A 50 -8.50 -8.24 9.89
C ASN A 50 -7.43 -7.76 8.92
N ASN A 51 -7.72 -7.72 7.62
CA ASN A 51 -6.83 -7.13 6.62
C ASN A 51 -6.89 -5.61 6.61
N VAL A 52 -8.08 -5.03 6.67
CA VAL A 52 -8.25 -3.60 6.41
C VAL A 52 -8.16 -2.72 7.65
N TYR A 53 -8.47 -3.22 8.85
CA TYR A 53 -8.66 -2.36 10.04
C TYR A 53 -7.43 -1.53 10.42
N LYS A 54 -6.22 -2.05 10.17
CA LYS A 54 -4.98 -1.32 10.50
C LYS A 54 -4.86 -0.03 9.70
N LEU A 55 -5.30 -0.04 8.44
CA LEU A 55 -5.31 1.17 7.60
C LEU A 55 -6.41 2.16 7.98
N CYS A 56 -7.39 1.76 8.78
CA CYS A 56 -8.34 2.70 9.38
C CYS A 56 -7.67 3.65 10.39
N ILE A 57 -6.43 3.38 10.85
CA ILE A 57 -5.69 4.30 11.72
C ILE A 57 -5.36 5.61 10.94
N PRO A 58 -4.62 5.56 9.82
CA PRO A 58 -4.33 6.76 9.03
C PRO A 58 -5.47 7.22 8.09
N PHE A 59 -6.43 6.35 7.75
CA PHE A 59 -7.45 6.67 6.73
C PHE A 59 -8.91 6.48 7.17
N GLY A 60 -9.15 6.09 8.42
CA GLY A 60 -10.49 5.79 8.92
C GLY A 60 -11.24 7.01 9.44
N ILE A 61 -12.13 6.76 10.40
CA ILE A 61 -13.09 7.77 10.91
C ILE A 61 -12.38 8.97 11.53
N VAL A 62 -11.35 8.76 12.37
CA VAL A 62 -10.70 9.87 13.10
C VAL A 62 -10.04 10.88 12.13
N PRO A 63 -9.19 10.46 11.17
CA PRO A 63 -8.67 11.36 10.14
C PRO A 63 -9.78 12.02 9.31
N MET A 64 -10.83 11.27 8.94
CA MET A 64 -11.92 11.81 8.12
C MET A 64 -12.77 12.85 8.87
N LEU A 65 -12.97 12.70 10.18
CA LEU A 65 -13.64 13.71 11.00
C LEU A 65 -12.82 15.01 11.07
N ALA A 66 -11.48 14.89 11.20
CA ALA A 66 -10.60 16.04 11.20
C ALA A 66 -10.64 16.78 9.85
N ILE A 67 -10.59 16.04 8.73
CA ILE A 67 -10.71 16.59 7.38
C ILE A 67 -12.07 17.29 7.20
N ASN A 68 -13.16 16.62 7.60
CA ASN A 68 -14.51 17.19 7.49
C ASN A 68 -14.72 18.46 8.31
N ALA A 69 -13.95 18.64 9.40
CA ALA A 69 -14.04 19.84 10.24
C ALA A 69 -13.36 21.07 9.62
N ILE A 70 -12.40 20.89 8.70
CA ILE A 70 -11.53 21.97 8.21
C ILE A 70 -11.59 22.18 6.69
N ALA A 71 -12.11 21.22 5.93
CA ALA A 71 -12.06 21.21 4.47
C ALA A 71 -13.44 21.47 3.84
N PRO A 72 -13.49 22.08 2.64
CA PRO A 72 -14.75 22.24 1.90
C PRO A 72 -15.29 20.89 1.38
N PRO A 73 -16.60 20.80 1.06
CA PRO A 73 -17.25 19.53 0.75
C PRO A 73 -16.64 18.71 -0.41
N ASP A 74 -16.12 19.39 -1.43
CA ASP A 74 -15.43 18.77 -2.57
C ASP A 74 -14.13 18.08 -2.16
N VAL A 75 -13.34 18.73 -1.30
CA VAL A 75 -12.12 18.13 -0.72
C VAL A 75 -12.47 16.98 0.20
N VAL A 76 -13.53 17.11 1.02
CA VAL A 76 -13.99 16.01 1.87
C VAL A 76 -14.39 14.79 1.03
N PHE A 77 -15.14 15.00 -0.06
CA PHE A 77 -15.52 13.91 -0.96
C PHE A 77 -14.33 13.24 -1.64
N PHE A 78 -13.37 14.04 -2.11
CA PHE A 78 -12.12 13.54 -2.67
C PHE A 78 -11.35 12.70 -1.66
N MET A 79 -11.14 13.22 -0.44
CA MET A 79 -10.40 12.54 0.61
C MET A 79 -11.13 11.29 1.11
N ALA A 80 -12.45 11.31 1.22
CA ALA A 80 -13.24 10.13 1.56
C ALA A 80 -13.02 9.02 0.53
N THR A 81 -13.06 9.37 -0.76
CA THR A 81 -12.82 8.42 -1.85
C THR A 81 -11.38 7.89 -1.81
N PHE A 82 -10.39 8.76 -1.63
CA PHE A 82 -8.99 8.40 -1.47
C PHE A 82 -8.79 7.42 -0.31
N CYS A 83 -9.27 7.76 0.88
CA CYS A 83 -9.13 6.96 2.09
C CYS A 83 -9.81 5.58 1.97
N VAL A 84 -10.97 5.49 1.33
CA VAL A 84 -11.63 4.20 1.06
C VAL A 84 -10.74 3.32 0.19
N PHE A 85 -10.14 3.89 -0.85
CA PHE A 85 -9.22 3.15 -1.73
C PHE A 85 -7.93 2.72 -1.01
N GLU A 86 -7.36 3.58 -0.15
CA GLU A 86 -6.23 3.21 0.70
C GLU A 86 -6.58 2.05 1.64
N ILE A 87 -7.73 2.08 2.32
CA ILE A 87 -8.19 0.99 3.19
C ILE A 87 -8.38 -0.30 2.39
N MET A 88 -9.04 -0.21 1.22
CA MET A 88 -9.29 -1.35 0.34
C MET A 88 -8.03 -1.93 -0.31
N SER A 89 -6.92 -1.15 -0.36
CA SER A 89 -5.63 -1.62 -0.89
C SER A 89 -5.17 -2.93 -0.26
N GLN A 90 -5.48 -3.17 1.02
CA GLN A 90 -5.11 -4.42 1.70
C GLN A 90 -5.87 -5.64 1.18
N GLU A 91 -7.13 -5.46 0.77
CA GLU A 91 -7.90 -6.57 0.19
C GLU A 91 -7.51 -6.79 -1.28
N PHE A 92 -7.17 -5.74 -2.02
CA PHE A 92 -6.60 -5.87 -3.37
C PHE A 92 -5.25 -6.59 -3.34
N HIS A 93 -4.39 -6.19 -2.40
CA HIS A 93 -3.13 -6.84 -2.10
C HIS A 93 -3.33 -8.32 -1.73
N LYS A 94 -4.30 -8.64 -0.86
CA LYS A 94 -4.65 -10.04 -0.55
C LYS A 94 -4.97 -10.84 -1.82
N TRP A 95 -5.81 -10.32 -2.71
CA TRP A 95 -6.19 -11.01 -3.94
C TRP A 95 -5.01 -11.26 -4.88
N SER A 96 -3.96 -10.43 -4.83
CA SER A 96 -2.72 -10.69 -5.60
C SER A 96 -1.87 -11.84 -5.07
N HIS A 97 -2.13 -12.33 -3.84
CA HIS A 97 -1.47 -13.50 -3.24
C HIS A 97 -2.27 -14.79 -3.32
N GLN A 98 -3.50 -14.74 -3.83
CA GLN A 98 -4.35 -15.91 -4.02
C GLN A 98 -4.25 -16.41 -5.45
N LEU A 99 -4.41 -17.70 -5.71
CA LEU A 99 -4.54 -18.25 -7.06
C LEU A 99 -5.86 -17.79 -7.72
N LYS A 100 -5.95 -17.83 -9.06
CA LYS A 100 -7.21 -17.49 -9.76
C LYS A 100 -8.38 -18.35 -9.31
N SER A 101 -8.13 -19.62 -9.01
CA SER A 101 -9.12 -20.59 -8.51
C SER A 101 -9.59 -20.33 -7.07
N GLU A 102 -8.86 -19.50 -6.31
CA GLU A 102 -9.16 -19.18 -4.91
C GLU A 102 -9.95 -17.86 -4.76
N THR A 103 -10.13 -17.14 -5.87
CA THR A 103 -10.85 -15.86 -5.90
C THR A 103 -12.09 -15.93 -6.80
N PRO A 104 -13.20 -15.25 -6.46
CA PRO A 104 -14.36 -15.16 -7.33
C PRO A 104 -14.04 -14.64 -8.74
N GLY A 105 -14.83 -15.02 -9.73
CA GLY A 105 -14.62 -14.60 -11.13
C GLY A 105 -14.57 -13.08 -11.32
N TRP A 106 -15.33 -12.32 -10.55
CA TRP A 106 -15.32 -10.85 -10.61
C TRP A 106 -14.01 -10.24 -10.08
N VAL A 107 -13.34 -10.88 -9.11
CA VAL A 107 -12.01 -10.45 -8.64
C VAL A 107 -10.99 -10.67 -9.75
N ASN A 108 -11.03 -11.84 -10.40
CA ASN A 108 -10.16 -12.11 -11.54
C ASN A 108 -10.36 -11.10 -12.67
N TRP A 109 -11.62 -10.74 -12.97
CA TRP A 109 -11.94 -9.71 -13.95
C TRP A 109 -11.39 -8.32 -13.58
N LEU A 110 -11.50 -7.92 -12.30
CA LEU A 110 -10.92 -6.65 -11.83
C LEU A 110 -9.40 -6.60 -12.01
N GLN A 111 -8.70 -7.70 -11.71
CA GLN A 111 -7.25 -7.78 -11.88
C GLN A 111 -6.85 -7.84 -13.36
N ASP A 112 -7.57 -8.62 -14.18
CA ASP A 112 -7.29 -8.75 -15.61
C ASP A 112 -7.60 -7.45 -16.38
N SER A 113 -8.51 -6.60 -15.86
CA SER A 113 -8.80 -5.26 -16.41
C SER A 113 -7.90 -4.14 -15.87
N GLY A 114 -7.00 -4.44 -14.93
CA GLY A 114 -6.11 -3.45 -14.31
C GLY A 114 -6.80 -2.50 -13.33
N LEU A 115 -8.02 -2.82 -12.88
CA LEU A 115 -8.73 -2.05 -11.85
C LEU A 115 -8.20 -2.34 -10.44
N THR A 116 -7.67 -3.54 -10.21
CA THR A 116 -6.96 -3.92 -8.99
C THR A 116 -5.61 -4.58 -9.29
N ILE A 117 -4.70 -4.57 -8.32
CA ILE A 117 -3.33 -5.06 -8.51
C ILE A 117 -3.32 -6.53 -8.93
N ALA A 118 -2.67 -6.80 -10.06
CA ALA A 118 -2.53 -8.15 -10.58
C ALA A 118 -1.41 -8.92 -9.87
N ARG A 119 -1.56 -10.25 -9.81
CA ARG A 119 -0.63 -11.19 -9.18
C ARG A 119 0.81 -11.05 -9.67
N LYS A 120 1.00 -10.96 -10.99
CA LYS A 120 2.34 -10.89 -11.59
C LYS A 120 3.09 -9.60 -11.23
N PRO A 121 2.54 -8.39 -11.44
CA PRO A 121 3.17 -7.15 -10.98
C PRO A 121 3.48 -7.16 -9.49
N HIS A 122 2.55 -7.63 -8.65
CA HIS A 122 2.82 -7.70 -7.21
C HIS A 122 3.91 -8.71 -6.84
N ALA A 123 3.99 -9.85 -7.53
CA ALA A 123 5.06 -10.81 -7.32
C ALA A 123 6.45 -10.24 -7.63
N LEU A 124 6.56 -9.25 -8.52
CA LEU A 124 7.84 -8.57 -8.78
C LEU A 124 8.30 -7.71 -7.60
N HIS A 125 7.37 -7.15 -6.82
CA HIS A 125 7.70 -6.42 -5.59
C HIS A 125 8.37 -7.34 -4.55
N HIS A 126 8.00 -8.63 -4.51
CA HIS A 126 8.57 -9.63 -3.59
C HIS A 126 9.98 -10.11 -3.98
N LEU A 127 10.57 -9.58 -5.05
CA LEU A 127 11.95 -9.89 -5.41
C LEU A 127 12.89 -8.98 -4.60
N ALA A 128 13.83 -9.59 -3.87
CA ALA A 128 14.89 -8.85 -3.20
C ALA A 128 15.65 -7.97 -4.22
N PRO A 129 15.96 -6.70 -3.90
CA PRO A 129 15.89 -6.08 -2.57
C PRO A 129 14.57 -5.36 -2.23
N PHE A 130 13.42 -5.76 -2.80
CA PHE A 130 12.09 -5.20 -2.51
C PHE A 130 11.97 -3.71 -2.89
N GLU A 131 12.63 -3.31 -3.97
CA GLU A 131 12.87 -1.89 -4.29
C GLU A 131 11.89 -1.23 -5.28
N GLY A 132 10.88 -1.95 -5.74
CA GLY A 132 9.95 -1.45 -6.75
C GLY A 132 8.55 -2.07 -6.65
N ASN A 133 7.68 -1.70 -7.59
CA ASN A 133 6.29 -2.16 -7.65
C ASN A 133 5.46 -1.92 -6.37
N TYR A 134 5.70 -0.80 -5.68
CA TYR A 134 5.08 -0.51 -4.38
C TYR A 134 3.56 -0.25 -4.44
N CYS A 135 3.00 0.23 -5.55
CA CYS A 135 1.57 0.52 -5.65
C CYS A 135 0.74 -0.77 -5.68
N ILE A 136 -0.21 -0.88 -4.75
CA ILE A 136 -0.99 -2.10 -4.48
C ILE A 136 -2.50 -1.90 -4.66
N ILE A 137 -2.95 -0.74 -5.16
CA ILE A 137 -4.35 -0.59 -5.56
C ILE A 137 -4.56 -1.25 -6.91
N SER A 138 -3.89 -0.76 -7.93
CA SER A 138 -3.89 -1.28 -9.29
C SER A 138 -2.48 -1.53 -9.84
N GLY A 139 -1.50 -0.81 -9.30
CA GLY A 139 -0.13 -0.83 -9.80
C GLY A 139 0.07 0.00 -11.07
N ILE A 140 -0.92 0.81 -11.48
CA ILE A 140 -0.81 1.62 -12.70
C ILE A 140 0.31 2.66 -12.60
N CYS A 141 0.63 3.12 -11.39
CA CYS A 141 1.70 4.07 -11.15
C CYS A 141 3.10 3.42 -11.17
N ASN A 142 3.22 2.10 -10.96
CA ASN A 142 4.50 1.42 -10.79
C ASN A 142 5.47 1.64 -11.95
N PRO A 143 5.10 1.48 -13.24
CA PRO A 143 6.05 1.65 -14.34
C PRO A 143 6.72 3.03 -14.36
N VAL A 144 5.96 4.09 -14.08
CA VAL A 144 6.48 5.47 -14.08
C VAL A 144 7.34 5.72 -12.85
N LEU A 145 6.92 5.26 -11.68
CA LEU A 145 7.66 5.45 -10.42
C LEU A 145 8.99 4.70 -10.43
N ASP A 146 8.98 3.45 -10.90
CA ASP A 146 10.16 2.59 -10.97
C ASP A 146 11.16 3.13 -12.01
N GLN A 147 10.72 3.45 -13.24
CA GLN A 147 11.59 3.96 -14.30
C GLN A 147 12.20 5.33 -13.97
N SER A 148 11.46 6.20 -13.28
CA SER A 148 11.98 7.50 -12.86
C SER A 148 12.96 7.42 -11.68
N GLY A 149 13.00 6.28 -10.98
CA GLY A 149 13.73 6.11 -9.73
C GLY A 149 13.18 7.00 -8.63
N PHE A 150 11.86 7.28 -8.64
CA PHE A 150 11.21 8.21 -7.71
C PHE A 150 11.54 7.87 -6.25
N PHE A 151 11.28 6.62 -5.85
CA PHE A 151 11.56 6.15 -4.49
C PHE A 151 13.05 6.11 -4.18
N ARG A 152 13.91 5.70 -5.12
CA ARG A 152 15.38 5.72 -4.95
C ARG A 152 15.93 7.14 -4.70
N ARG A 153 15.29 8.17 -5.27
CA ARG A 153 15.63 9.58 -4.99
C ARG A 153 15.16 9.98 -3.60
N LEU A 154 13.94 9.60 -3.20
CA LEU A 154 13.44 9.87 -1.86
C LEU A 154 14.29 9.21 -0.77
N GLU A 155 14.78 8.00 -0.99
CA GLU A 155 15.66 7.32 -0.03
C GLU A 155 16.97 8.08 0.18
N ARG A 156 17.58 8.58 -0.90
CA ARG A 156 18.77 9.44 -0.81
C ARG A 156 18.48 10.73 -0.06
N VAL A 157 17.29 11.31 -0.23
CA VAL A 157 16.86 12.48 0.54
C VAL A 157 16.75 12.13 2.03
N VAL A 158 16.04 11.06 2.38
CA VAL A 158 15.91 10.61 3.78
C VAL A 158 17.29 10.40 4.41
N TYR A 159 18.16 9.62 3.75
CA TYR A 159 19.52 9.39 4.23
C TYR A 159 20.33 10.68 4.39
N SER A 160 20.24 11.61 3.44
CA SER A 160 20.94 12.90 3.56
C SER A 160 20.45 13.76 4.72
N LEU A 161 19.18 13.63 5.12
CA LEU A 161 18.57 14.40 6.19
C LEU A 161 18.85 13.83 7.58
N ASN A 162 18.94 12.51 7.72
CA ASN A 162 19.02 11.87 9.04
C ASN A 162 19.93 10.64 9.14
N GLY A 163 20.61 10.25 8.06
CA GLY A 163 21.52 9.09 8.02
C GLY A 163 20.84 7.73 8.08
N ILE A 164 19.51 7.66 7.99
CA ILE A 164 18.77 6.39 8.04
C ILE A 164 18.72 5.78 6.63
N GLU A 165 19.21 4.55 6.51
CA GLU A 165 19.19 3.77 5.28
C GLU A 165 17.82 3.17 5.01
N SER A 166 17.53 2.95 3.73
CA SER A 166 16.35 2.19 3.30
C SER A 166 16.61 0.70 3.53
N ASN A 167 15.60 -0.07 3.97
CA ASN A 167 15.73 -1.53 4.04
C ASN A 167 15.93 -2.19 2.67
N ALA A 168 15.63 -1.46 1.59
CA ALA A 168 15.82 -1.90 0.21
C ALA A 168 17.21 -1.60 -0.38
N TRP A 169 18.20 -1.20 0.45
CA TRP A 169 19.60 -0.98 0.05
C TRP A 169 20.49 -2.19 0.33
#